data_AF-A0AA35WJD2-F1
#
_entry.id   AF-A0AA35WJD2-F1
#
_cell.length_a   1.000
_cell.length_b   1.000
_cell.length_c   1.000
_cell.angle_alpha   90.00
_cell.angle_beta   90.00
_cell.angle_gamma   90.00
#
_symmetry.space_group_name_H-M   'P 1'
#
loop_
_entity.id
_entity.type
_entity.pdbx_description
1 polymer ?
#
loop_
_entity_poly.entity_id
_entity_poly.type
_entity_poly.pdbx_seq_one_letter_code
_entity_poly.pdbx_strand_id
1 'polypeptide(L)'
;MKYSYFYSAYYGTKVFEEDCHFVSDGEVVAAYKDNYWFRAKIIKCSKENVMVFTVDFGDIFLVHSSDIRIIQEEFLILPFQAIECFIQETLSNVDSK
;
A
#
# COMPACT_ATOMS: atom_id res chain seq x y z
N MET A 1 3.95 0.48 15.02
CA MET A 1 4.35 -0.20 13.77
C MET A 1 5.17 -1.46 14.08
N LYS A 2 4.55 -2.57 14.50
CA LYS A 2 5.29 -3.83 14.76
C LYS A 2 5.66 -4.58 13.47
N TYR A 3 4.93 -4.37 12.38
CA TYR A 3 5.07 -5.16 11.16
C TYR A 3 6.15 -4.69 10.18
N SER A 4 6.54 -3.42 10.22
CA SER A 4 7.64 -2.92 9.37
C SER A 4 8.93 -3.72 9.58
N TYR A 5 9.27 -4.05 10.83
CA TYR A 5 10.44 -4.89 11.13
C TYR A 5 10.31 -6.31 10.56
N PHE A 6 9.13 -6.92 10.65
CA PHE A 6 8.90 -8.26 10.11
C PHE A 6 8.98 -8.28 8.58
N TYR A 7 8.40 -7.27 7.90
CA TYR A 7 8.53 -7.15 6.46
C TYR A 7 9.98 -6.93 6.04
N SER A 8 10.72 -6.05 6.73
CA SER A 8 12.13 -5.82 6.43
C SER A 8 12.98 -7.06 6.65
N ALA A 9 12.70 -7.88 7.68
CA ALA A 9 13.39 -9.15 7.87
C ALA A 9 13.10 -10.15 6.74
N TYR A 10 11.84 -10.22 6.29
CA TYR A 10 11.42 -11.18 5.25
C TYR A 10 11.81 -10.75 3.84
N TYR A 11 11.45 -9.54 3.45
CA TYR A 11 11.67 -9.01 2.11
C TYR A 11 13.02 -8.31 1.93
N GLY A 12 13.69 -7.89 3.01
CA GLY A 12 15.01 -7.25 2.93
C GLY A 12 16.19 -8.21 2.81
N THR A 13 15.99 -9.51 3.05
CA THR A 13 17.07 -10.52 3.05
C THR A 13 17.01 -11.50 1.88
N LYS A 14 15.87 -11.55 1.18
CA LYS A 14 15.66 -12.42 0.03
C LYS A 14 15.99 -11.68 -1.26
N VAL A 15 16.75 -12.32 -2.12
CA VAL A 15 16.84 -11.94 -3.54
C VAL A 15 15.57 -12.46 -4.19
N PHE A 16 14.81 -11.57 -4.83
CA PHE A 16 13.62 -11.91 -5.58
C PHE A 16 13.92 -11.68 -7.06
N GLU A 17 13.47 -12.58 -7.91
CA GLU A 17 13.45 -12.33 -9.36
C GLU A 17 12.47 -11.17 -9.65
N GLU A 18 12.67 -10.47 -10.77
CA GLU A 18 11.83 -9.34 -11.20
C GLU A 18 10.43 -9.84 -11.63
N ASP A 19 9.64 -10.32 -10.68
CA ASP A 19 8.34 -10.96 -10.92
C ASP A 19 7.18 -9.95 -11.08
N CYS A 20 7.47 -8.72 -11.52
CA CYS A 20 6.42 -7.72 -11.75
C CYS A 20 5.46 -8.10 -12.89
N HIS A 21 5.80 -9.13 -13.68
CA HIS A 21 5.01 -9.60 -14.80
C HIS A 21 3.73 -10.37 -14.42
N PHE A 22 3.51 -10.67 -13.13
CA PHE A 22 2.38 -11.48 -12.69
C PHE A 22 1.33 -10.75 -11.84
N VAL A 23 1.49 -9.45 -11.59
CA VAL A 23 0.55 -8.71 -10.73
C VAL A 23 -0.41 -7.81 -11.52
N SER A 24 -1.67 -7.81 -11.11
CA SER A 24 -2.79 -7.14 -11.79
C SER A 24 -3.43 -6.05 -10.93
N ASP A 25 -4.18 -5.15 -11.58
CA ASP A 25 -4.99 -4.14 -10.88
C ASP A 25 -5.93 -4.81 -9.88
N GLY A 26 -5.96 -4.30 -8.65
CA GLY A 26 -6.78 -4.80 -7.55
C GLY A 26 -6.11 -5.82 -6.64
N GLU A 27 -4.95 -6.39 -7.01
CA GLU A 27 -4.23 -7.36 -6.18
C GLU A 27 -3.53 -6.69 -4.98
N VAL A 28 -3.37 -7.45 -3.90
CA VAL A 28 -2.66 -7.02 -2.70
C VAL A 28 -1.22 -7.52 -2.76
N VAL A 29 -0.28 -6.63 -2.51
CA VAL A 29 1.16 -6.84 -2.63
C VAL A 29 1.89 -6.22 -1.44
N ALA A 30 3.16 -6.58 -1.29
CA ALA A 30 4.10 -5.80 -0.50
C ALA A 30 4.79 -4.79 -1.42
N ALA A 31 4.73 -3.50 -1.07
CA ALA A 31 5.37 -2.42 -1.82
C ALA A 31 6.47 -1.78 -0.99
N TYR A 32 7.64 -1.56 -1.58
CA TYR A 32 8.77 -0.90 -0.92
C TYR A 32 8.82 0.59 -1.26
N LYS A 33 8.89 1.44 -0.24
CA LYS A 33 9.03 2.89 -0.39
C LYS A 33 9.71 3.50 0.84
N ASP A 34 10.61 4.44 0.64
CA ASP A 34 11.25 5.23 1.71
C ASP A 34 11.87 4.37 2.83
N ASN A 35 12.45 3.21 2.47
CA ASN A 35 13.01 2.21 3.39
C ASN A 35 12.01 1.41 4.24
N TYR A 36 10.74 1.43 3.87
CA TYR A 36 9.69 0.67 4.52
C TYR A 36 8.93 -0.19 3.51
N TRP A 37 8.46 -1.33 4.01
CA TRP A 37 7.51 -2.18 3.30
C TRP A 37 6.09 -1.91 3.78
N PHE A 38 5.18 -1.81 2.83
CA PHE A 38 3.76 -1.54 3.06
C PHE A 38 2.92 -2.69 2.49
N ARG A 39 1.81 -3.02 3.16
CA ARG A 39 0.72 -3.73 2.49
C ARG A 39 0.02 -2.74 1.58
N ALA A 40 -0.06 -3.08 0.31
CA ALA A 40 -0.62 -2.18 -0.67
C ALA A 40 -1.52 -2.91 -1.65
N LYS A 41 -2.56 -2.24 -2.13
CA LYS A 41 -3.41 -2.71 -3.22
C LYS A 41 -2.98 -2.01 -4.50
N ILE A 42 -2.79 -2.75 -5.58
CA ILE A 42 -2.49 -2.18 -6.89
C ILE A 42 -3.72 -1.44 -7.39
N ILE A 43 -3.55 -0.15 -7.68
CA ILE A 43 -4.56 0.66 -8.36
C ILE A 43 -4.39 0.52 -9.86
N LYS A 44 -3.15 0.67 -10.33
CA LYS A 44 -2.82 0.62 -11.75
C LYS A 44 -1.39 0.13 -11.97
N CYS A 45 -1.25 -0.89 -12.82
CA CYS A 45 0.04 -1.44 -13.21
C CYS A 45 0.51 -0.89 -14.58
N SER A 46 1.81 -0.68 -14.71
CA SER A 46 2.52 -0.48 -15.99
C SER A 46 3.85 -1.21 -15.93
N LYS A 47 4.56 -1.31 -17.06
CA LYS A 47 5.81 -2.09 -17.16
C LYS A 47 6.88 -1.67 -16.13
N GLU A 48 7.00 -0.36 -15.87
CA GLU A 48 8.06 0.20 -15.02
C GLU A 48 7.52 0.78 -13.72
N ASN A 49 6.27 1.25 -13.70
CA ASN A 49 5.71 1.97 -12.56
C ASN A 49 4.38 1.35 -12.13
N VAL A 50 4.18 1.22 -10.82
CA VAL A 50 2.96 0.68 -10.23
C VAL A 50 2.41 1.70 -9.25
N MET A 51 1.16 2.09 -9.47
CA MET A 51 0.43 2.96 -8.55
C MET A 51 -0.30 2.09 -7.54
N VAL A 52 -0.07 2.36 -6.25
CA VAL A 52 -0.61 1.53 -5.16
C VAL A 52 -1.27 2.38 -4.08
N PHE A 53 -2.26 1.80 -3.42
CA PHE A 53 -2.93 2.33 -2.22
C PHE A 53 -2.43 1.56 -0.99
N THR A 54 -1.97 2.25 0.04
CA THR A 54 -1.60 1.62 1.32
C THR A 54 -2.85 1.24 2.10
N VAL A 55 -3.11 -0.05 2.24
CA VAL A 55 -4.34 -0.54 2.89
C VAL A 55 -4.36 -0.27 4.41
N ASP A 56 -3.21 0.12 4.98
CA ASP A 56 -3.06 0.40 6.40
C ASP A 56 -2.98 1.90 6.75
N PHE A 57 -2.72 2.78 5.78
CA PHE A 57 -2.52 4.22 6.02
C PHE A 57 -3.42 5.12 5.18
N GLY A 58 -3.87 4.66 4.01
CA GLY A 58 -4.75 5.43 3.13
C GLY A 58 -4.01 6.27 2.07
N ASP A 59 -2.67 6.28 2.11
CA ASP A 59 -1.86 7.00 1.14
C ASP A 59 -1.79 6.29 -0.21
N ILE A 60 -1.68 7.07 -1.28
CA ILE A 60 -1.41 6.59 -2.64
C ILE A 60 0.00 7.01 -3.04
N PHE A 61 0.78 6.10 -3.61
CA PHE A 61 2.07 6.42 -4.18
C PHE A 61 2.42 5.59 -5.42
N LEU A 62 3.40 6.09 -6.16
CA LEU A 62 4.02 5.40 -7.29
C LEU A 62 5.34 4.76 -6.83
N VAL A 63 5.55 3.49 -7.18
CA VAL A 63 6.80 2.75 -6.99
C VAL A 63 7.25 2.12 -8.29
N HIS A 64 8.54 1.76 -8.37
CA HIS A 64 9.03 0.99 -9.51
C HIS A 64 8.48 -0.43 -9.44
N SER A 65 8.30 -1.08 -10.58
CA SER A 65 7.79 -2.46 -10.65
C SER A 65 8.72 -3.45 -9.92
N SER A 66 10.03 -3.17 -9.87
CA SER A 66 11.02 -3.92 -9.08
C SER A 66 10.88 -3.78 -7.56
N ASP A 67 10.04 -2.87 -7.07
CA ASP A 67 9.79 -2.63 -5.65
C ASP A 67 8.49 -3.30 -5.16
N ILE A 68 7.84 -4.08 -6.03
CA ILE A 68 6.65 -4.87 -5.72
C ILE A 68 7.03 -6.33 -5.45
N ARG A 69 6.42 -6.93 -4.43
CA ARG A 69 6.54 -8.36 -4.11
C ARG A 69 5.18 -8.96 -3.85
N ILE A 70 5.03 -10.24 -4.19
CA ILE A 70 3.86 -11.03 -3.78
C ILE A 70 3.79 -11.02 -2.25
N ILE A 71 2.63 -10.64 -1.72
CA ILE A 71 2.39 -10.66 -0.29
C ILE A 71 2.18 -12.10 0.19
N GLN A 72 2.83 -12.47 1.30
CA GLN A 72 2.57 -13.78 1.90
C GLN A 72 1.24 -13.79 2.65
N GLU A 73 0.56 -14.94 2.67
CA GLU A 73 -0.78 -15.08 3.26
C GLU A 73 -0.81 -14.74 4.76
N GLU A 74 0.27 -14.99 5.50
CA GLU A 74 0.35 -14.69 6.93
C GLU A 74 0.27 -13.19 7.20
N PHE A 75 0.65 -12.35 6.24
CA PHE A 75 0.54 -10.90 6.33
C PHE A 75 -0.84 -10.37 5.94
N LEU A 76 -1.75 -11.23 5.46
CA LEU A 76 -3.14 -10.90 5.15
C LEU A 76 -4.12 -11.21 6.29
N ILE A 77 -3.65 -11.85 7.38
CA ILE A 77 -4.49 -12.24 8.52
C ILE A 77 -5.17 -11.02 9.18
N LEU A 78 -4.49 -9.88 9.21
CA LEU A 78 -5.04 -8.67 9.79
C LEU A 78 -5.92 -7.92 8.79
N PRO A 79 -7.09 -7.41 9.22
CA PRO A 79 -7.90 -6.52 8.38
C PRO A 79 -7.09 -5.30 7.89
N PHE A 80 -7.54 -4.69 6.81
CA PHE A 80 -7.01 -3.40 6.36
C PHE A 80 -7.39 -2.31 7.36
N GLN A 81 -6.44 -1.47 7.72
CA GLN A 81 -6.59 -0.52 8.83
C GLN A 81 -7.04 0.87 8.38
N ALA A 82 -6.82 1.23 7.11
CA ALA A 82 -7.31 2.48 6.56
C ALA A 82 -8.80 2.39 6.21
N ILE A 83 -9.56 3.41 6.62
CA ILE A 83 -10.98 3.56 6.28
C ILE A 83 -11.13 4.91 5.59
N GLU A 84 -11.67 4.90 4.36
CA GLU A 84 -11.98 6.12 3.63
C GLU A 84 -13.23 6.78 4.21
N CYS A 85 -13.14 8.07 4.52
CA CYS A 85 -14.25 8.86 5.03
C CYS A 85 -14.12 10.32 4.58
N PHE A 86 -15.23 11.06 4.63
CA PHE A 86 -15.27 12.50 4.39
C PHE A 86 -15.65 13.23 5.69
N ILE A 87 -15.16 14.45 5.84
CA ILE A 87 -15.65 15.33 6.90
C ILE A 87 -16.99 15.91 6.48
N GLN A 88 -17.98 15.83 7.36
CA GLN A 88 -19.25 16.49 7.12
C GLN A 88 -19.07 17.99 7.36
N GLU A 89 -19.22 18.79 6.30
CA GLU A 89 -19.19 20.24 6.41
C GLU A 89 -20.37 20.69 7.27
N THR A 90 -20.09 21.14 8.49
CA THR A 90 -21.10 21.79 9.32
C THR A 90 -21.30 23.18 8.77
N LEU A 91 -22.52 23.49 8.30
CA LEU A 91 -22.92 24.87 8.06
C LEU A 91 -22.79 25.61 9.40
N SER A 92 -21.68 26.34 9.59
CA SER A 92 -21.66 27.37 10.63
C SER A 92 -22.64 28.42 10.15
N ASN A 93 -23.74 28.60 10.89
CA ASN A 93 -24.66 29.71 10.67
C ASN A 93 -23.88 31.02 10.74
N VAL A 94 -23.40 31.51 9.60
CA VAL A 94 -23.03 32.91 9.42
C VAL A 94 -24.33 33.64 9.08
N ASP A 95 -25.25 33.62 10.03
CA ASP A 95 -26.33 34.59 10.16
C ASP A 95 -26.02 35.38 11.42
N SER A 96 -25.18 36.40 11.28
CA SER A 96 -25.14 37.50 12.23
C SER A 96 -24.83 38.80 11.49
N LYS A 97 -25.94 39.39 11.01
CA LYS A 97 -26.23 40.80 10.72
C LYS A 97 -25.43 41.54 9.64
#